data_AF-A0A3C1LVC1-F1
#
_entry.id   AF-A0A3C1LVC1-F1
#
_cell.length_a   1.000
_cell.length_b   1.000
_cell.length_c   1.000
_cell.angle_alpha   90.00
_cell.angle_beta   90.00
_cell.angle_gamma   90.00
#
_symmetry.space_group_name_H-M   'P 1'
#
loop_
_entity.id
_entity.type
_entity.pdbx_description
1 polymer ?
#
loop_
_entity_poly.entity_id
_entity_poly.type
_entity_poly.pdbx_seq_one_letter_code
_entity_poly.pdbx_strand_id
1 'polypeptide(L)' 'MNDTYKIAILIDADNTQLQKLDAIMTEVSTRGRIVVKRAYGNWKKRNLNRWENELKRLGIKAEQQFD' A
#
# COMPACT_ATOMS: atom_id res chain seq x y z
N MET A 1 29.50 -3.08 1.68
CA MET A 1 28.47 -2.04 1.59
C MET A 1 27.13 -2.76 1.66
N ASN A 2 26.33 -2.55 2.71
CA ASN A 2 25.01 -3.17 2.80
C ASN A 2 24.06 -2.38 1.91
N ASP A 3 24.04 -2.69 0.61
CA ASP A 3 23.00 -2.20 -0.29
C ASP A 3 21.67 -2.79 0.17
N THR A 4 20.95 -2.00 0.96
CA THR A 4 19.60 -2.34 1.39
C THR A 4 18.72 -2.26 0.14
N TYR A 5 18.21 -3.39 -0.32
CA TYR A 5 17.36 -3.47 -1.51
C TYR A 5 16.24 -2.43 -1.44
N LYS A 6 16.11 -1.63 -2.50
CA LYS A 6 15.02 -0.66 -2.62
C LYS A 6 13.78 -1.39 -3.11
N ILE A 7 12.70 -1.32 -2.34
CA ILE A 7 11.46 -2.03 -2.63
C ILE A 7 10.37 -1.03 -2.98
N ALA A 8 9.64 -1.31 -4.05
CA ALA A 8 8.41 -0.63 -4.41
C ALA A 8 7.22 -1.54 -4.11
N ILE A 9 6.21 -0.99 -3.42
CA ILE A 9 4.95 -1.67 -3.12
C ILE A 9 3.84 -0.97 -3.90
N LEU A 10 3.16 -1.74 -4.73
CA LEU A 10 2.03 -1.33 -5.57
C LEU A 10 0.86 -2.25 -5.21
N ILE A 11 -0.19 -1.68 -4.63
CA ILE A 11 -1.35 -2.43 -4.12
C ILE A 11 -2.52 -2.17 -5.05
N ASP A 12 -3.21 -3.22 -5.48
CA ASP A 12 -4.53 -3.11 -6.09
C ASP A 12 -5.58 -3.13 -4.97
N ALA A 13 -6.07 -1.95 -4.59
CA ALA A 13 -6.98 -1.76 -3.47
C ALA A 13 -8.39 -2.32 -3.75
N ASP A 14 -8.81 -2.35 -5.01
CA ASP A 14 -10.12 -2.89 -5.39
C ASP A 14 -10.15 -4.43 -5.25
N ASN A 15 -9.00 -5.10 -5.44
CA ASN A 15 -8.89 -6.56 -5.37
C ASN A 15 -8.16 -7.10 -4.12
N THR A 16 -7.81 -6.24 -3.17
CA THR A 16 -7.07 -6.62 -1.96
C THR A 16 -7.92 -6.47 -0.69
N GLN A 17 -7.53 -7.17 0.37
CA GLN A 17 -8.13 -7.03 1.69
C GLN A 17 -7.30 -6.09 2.57
N LEU A 18 -7.96 -5.08 3.15
CA LEU A 18 -7.34 -4.07 4.00
C LEU A 18 -6.54 -4.66 5.16
N GLN A 19 -7.06 -5.73 5.79
CA GLN A 19 -6.49 -6.35 6.99
C GLN A 19 -5.09 -6.94 6.75
N LYS A 20 -4.71 -7.18 5.50
CA LYS A 20 -3.41 -7.78 5.15
C LYS A 20 -2.28 -6.76 5.00
N LEU A 21 -2.59 -5.47 4.88
CA LEU A 21 -1.58 -4.45 4.57
C LEU A 21 -0.49 -4.39 5.64
N ASP A 22 -0.86 -4.32 6.91
CA ASP A 22 0.11 -4.18 8.01
C ASP A 22 1.10 -5.35 8.08
N ALA A 23 0.59 -6.58 7.94
CA ALA A 23 1.41 -7.79 7.90
C ALA A 23 2.38 -7.80 6.70
N ILE A 24 1.90 -7.42 5.52
CA ILE A 24 2.74 -7.33 4.32
C ILE A 24 3.82 -6.26 4.49
N MET A 25 3.46 -5.08 4.99
CA MET A 25 4.41 -3.98 5.21
C MET A 25 5.49 -4.37 6.21
N THR A 26 5.12 -5.10 7.27
CA THR A 26 6.04 -5.60 8.29
C THR A 26 7.03 -6.59 7.69
N GLU A 27 6.53 -7.61 6.98
CA GLU A 27 7.37 -8.63 6.34
C GLU A 27 8.32 -8.02 5.31
N VAL A 28 7.82 -7.14 4.42
CA VAL A 28 8.64 -6.53 3.37
C VAL A 28 9.73 -5.63 3.94
N SER A 29 9.46 -4.96 5.07
CA SER A 29 10.44 -4.09 5.74
C SER A 29 11.66 -4.86 6.26
N THR A 30 11.54 -6.17 6.51
CA THR A 30 12.68 -7.02 6.91
C THR A 30 13.64 -7.30 5.76
N ARG A 31 13.19 -7.16 4.51
CA ARG A 31 13.92 -7.55 3.29
C ARG A 31 14.62 -6.39 2.60
N GLY A 32 14.25 -5.15 2.92
CA GLY A 32 14.82 -3.98 2.29
C GLY A 32 14.10 -2.69 2.66
N ARG A 33 14.56 -1.57 2.08
CA ARG A 33 14.02 -0.25 2.30
C ARG A 33 12.89 -0.01 1.32
N ILE A 34 11.69 0.15 1.85
CA ILE A 34 10.52 0.52 1.05
C ILE A 34 10.66 2.00 0.65
N VAL A 35 10.78 2.26 -0.65
CA VAL A 35 10.95 3.61 -1.21
C VAL A 35 9.69 4.12 -1.92
N VAL A 36 8.80 3.22 -2.33
CA VAL A 36 7.52 3.56 -2.94
C VAL A 36 6.43 2.74 -2.26
N LYS A 37 5.33 3.41 -1.89
CA LYS A 37 4.12 2.82 -1.34
C LYS A 37 2.91 3.45 -2.04
N ARG A 38 2.25 2.70 -2.92
CA ARG A 38 1.05 3.18 -3.62
C ARG A 38 -0.05 2.14 -3.58
N ALA A 39 -1.26 2.61 -3.39
CA ALA A 39 -2.48 1.83 -3.56
C ALA A 39 -3.28 2.41 -4.72
N TYR A 40 -3.71 1.55 -5.63
CA TYR A 40 -4.44 1.89 -6.83
C TYR A 40 -5.86 1.35 -6.70
N GLY A 41 -6.85 2.18 -7.00
CA GLY A 41 -8.23 1.75 -7.00
C GLY A 41 -9.18 2.91 -7.24
N ASN A 42 -10.46 2.60 -7.34
CA ASN A 42 -11.48 3.62 -7.52
C ASN A 42 -11.96 4.18 -6.16
N TRP A 43 -11.26 5.19 -5.65
CA TRP A 43 -11.54 5.80 -4.33
C TRP A 43 -12.91 6.48 -4.21
N LYS A 44 -13.68 6.56 -5.30
CA LYS A 44 -15.09 7.00 -5.25
C LYS A 44 -16.02 5.88 -4.75
N LYS A 45 -15.59 4.62 -4.79
CA LYS A 45 -16.38 3.48 -4.32
C LYS A 45 -16.39 3.43 -2.78
N ARG A 46 -17.57 3.28 -2.18
CA ARG A 46 -17.76 3.29 -0.71
C ARG A 46 -16.98 2.20 0.03
N ASN A 47 -16.67 1.08 -0.61
CA ASN A 47 -15.88 -0.01 -0.03
C ASN A 47 -14.44 0.41 0.30
N LEU A 48 -13.88 1.39 -0.42
CA LEU A 48 -12.54 1.91 -0.18
C LEU A 48 -12.50 3.01 0.90
N ASN A 49 -13.63 3.48 1.42
CA ASN A 49 -13.65 4.50 2.50
C ASN A 49 -12.88 4.05 3.75
N ARG A 50 -12.90 2.73 4.05
CA ARG A 50 -12.17 2.17 5.21
C ARG A 50 -10.65 2.17 5.01
N TRP A 51 -10.19 2.21 3.76
CA TRP A 51 -8.77 2.22 3.43
C TRP A 51 -8.12 3.56 3.73
N GLU A 52 -8.83 4.67 3.60
CA GLU A 52 -8.24 6.02 3.69
C GLU A 52 -7.47 6.24 5.00
N ASN A 53 -8.04 5.83 6.13
CA ASN A 53 -7.38 5.94 7.44
C ASN A 53 -6.12 5.08 7.54
N GLU A 54 -6.18 3.87 6.97
CA GLU A 54 -5.07 2.92 7.02
C GLU A 54 -3.93 3.32 6.08
N LEU A 55 -4.25 3.82 4.89
CA LEU A 55 -3.28 4.36 3.95
C LEU A 55 -2.53 5.55 4.56
N LYS A 56 -3.25 6.45 5.23
CA LYS A 56 -2.65 7.55 5.99
C LYS A 56 -1.73 7.03 7.10
N ARG A 57 -2.19 6.06 7.90
CA ARG A 57 -1.40 5.44 8.97
C ARG A 57 -0.10 4.81 8.47
N LEU A 58 -0.15 4.10 7.34
CA LEU A 58 1.00 3.38 6.77
C LEU A 58 1.88 4.23 5.82
N GLY A 59 1.48 5.48 5.57
CA GLY A 59 2.14 6.37 4.61
C GLY A 59 2.08 5.86 3.17
N ILE A 60 0.96 5.23 2.79
CA ILE A 60 0.71 4.71 1.45
C ILE A 60 -0.06 5.77 0.66
N LYS A 61 0.42 6.11 -0.54
CA LYS A 61 -0.24 7.06 -1.41
C LYS A 61 -1.41 6.39 -2.14
N ALA A 62 -2.62 6.93 -2.01
CA ALA A 62 -3.77 6.57 -2.82
C ALA A 62 -3.61 7.16 -4.24
N GLU A 63 -3.74 6.31 -5.27
CA GLU A 63 -3.75 6.68 -6.68
C GLU A 63 -5.12 6.31 -7.25
N GLN A 64 -5.87 7.30 -7.72
CA GLN A 64 -7.19 7.08 -8.32
C GLN A 64 -7.04 6.36 -9.66
N GLN A 65 -7.72 5.22 -9.79
CA GLN A 65 -7.94 4.57 -11.07
C GLN A 65 -9.27 5.03 -11.66
N PHE A 66 -9.27 5.20 -12.99
CA PHE A 66 -10.46 5.49 -13.76
C PHE A 66 -10.74 4.24 -14.60
N ASP A 67 -11.65 3.42 -14.11
CA ASP A 67 -12.26 2.26 -14.77
C ASP A 67 -13.50 2.67 -15.58
#